data_AF-A0A967T352-F1
#
_entry.id   AF-A0A967T352-F1
#
_cell.length_a   1.000
_cell.length_b   1.000
_cell.length_c   1.000
_cell.angle_alpha   90.00
_cell.angle_beta   90.00
_cell.angle_gamma   90.00
#
_symmetry.space_group_name_H-M   'P 1'
#
loop_
_entity.id
_entity.type
_entity.pdbx_description
1 polymer ?
#
loop_
_entity_poly.entity_id
_entity_poly.type
_entity_poly.pdbx_seq_one_letter_code
_entity_poly.pdbx_strand_id
1 'polypeptide(L)'
;MIIIWVRHGTVDCNSKDADTLTPNGREFAKALPDLLENNNIHPDVVFYDSSEKSKSGKPITRCKETVAGLVGSADMIPYKFNDTDPIFEKCKQVEQTLICYTSESLKYFPKIEGSDCAKHMGNKKLPNAPKTFTNKLYTYMIVSEYDGSVITQISTIATGDGK
;
A
#
# COMPACT_ATOMS: atom_id res chain seq x y z
N MET A 1 -0.32 -10.93 -14.88
CA MET A 1 -1.34 -10.48 -13.88
C MET A 1 -0.92 -9.11 -13.35
N ILE A 2 -1.87 -8.25 -13.01
CA ILE A 2 -1.57 -6.89 -12.56
C ILE A 2 -1.55 -6.83 -11.03
N ILE A 3 -0.49 -6.23 -10.48
CA ILE A 3 -0.34 -5.98 -9.05
C ILE A 3 -0.28 -4.46 -8.83
N ILE A 4 -1.18 -3.96 -7.99
CA ILE A 4 -1.27 -2.56 -7.59
C ILE A 4 -0.73 -2.43 -6.17
N TRP A 5 0.34 -1.67 -6.02
CA TRP A 5 1.00 -1.43 -4.74
C TRP A 5 0.53 -0.09 -4.20
N VAL A 6 -0.13 -0.11 -3.04
CA VAL A 6 -0.56 1.09 -2.33
C VAL A 6 0.05 1.12 -0.94
N ARG A 7 0.63 2.25 -0.56
CA ARG A 7 1.05 2.43 0.84
C ARG A 7 -0.17 2.79 1.68
N HIS A 8 -0.27 2.25 2.90
CA HIS A 8 -1.25 2.71 3.89
C HIS A 8 -1.26 4.23 3.98
N GLY A 9 -2.43 4.88 4.20
CA GLY A 9 -2.72 6.30 4.47
C GLY A 9 -1.86 6.96 5.57
N THR A 10 -1.76 8.30 5.58
CA THR A 10 -0.89 9.05 6.50
C THR A 10 -1.14 8.71 7.96
N VAL A 11 -0.05 8.45 8.70
CA VAL A 11 -0.04 8.18 10.16
C VAL A 11 0.83 9.19 10.90
N ASP A 12 0.54 9.43 12.17
CA ASP A 12 1.41 10.21 13.06
C ASP A 12 2.40 9.29 13.78
N CYS A 13 3.66 9.30 13.35
CA CYS A 13 4.69 8.42 13.90
C CYS A 13 5.13 8.75 15.34
N ASN A 14 4.74 9.92 15.87
CA ASN A 14 5.06 10.34 17.24
C ASN A 14 3.88 10.15 18.21
N SER A 15 2.72 9.76 17.69
CA SER A 15 1.55 9.42 18.48
C SER A 15 1.69 8.01 19.07
N LYS A 16 1.04 7.78 20.22
CA LYS A 16 0.81 6.42 20.75
C LYS A 16 -0.07 5.56 19.83
N ASP A 17 -0.71 6.19 18.84
CA ASP A 17 -1.61 5.60 17.85
C ASP A 17 -1.03 5.66 16.42
N ALA A 18 0.30 5.58 16.27
CA ALA A 18 1.02 5.50 14.99
C ALA A 18 0.62 4.32 14.07
N ASP A 19 -0.31 3.51 14.55
CA ASP A 19 -0.86 2.32 13.90
C ASP A 19 -2.21 2.56 13.22
N THR A 20 -2.79 3.75 13.42
CA THR A 20 -4.06 4.20 12.81
C THR A 20 -3.85 5.38 11.86
N LEU A 21 -4.83 5.64 10.99
CA LEU A 21 -4.77 6.78 10.08
C LEU A 21 -5.04 8.11 10.78
N THR A 22 -4.25 9.13 10.41
CA THR A 22 -4.57 10.55 10.65
C THR A 22 -5.81 10.98 9.84
N PRO A 23 -6.42 12.15 10.12
CA PRO A 23 -7.49 12.69 9.29
C PRO A 23 -7.18 12.70 7.79
N ASN A 24 -5.99 13.20 7.40
CA ASN A 24 -5.56 13.20 5.99
C ASN A 24 -5.44 11.78 5.43
N GLY A 25 -4.92 10.84 6.22
CA GLY A 25 -4.86 9.43 5.83
C GLY A 25 -6.25 8.83 5.55
N ARG A 26 -7.26 9.24 6.32
CA ARG A 26 -8.65 8.81 6.10
C ARG A 26 -9.30 9.48 4.90
N GLU A 27 -8.95 10.72 4.58
CA GLU A 27 -9.39 11.37 3.34
C GLU A 27 -8.84 10.64 2.12
N PHE A 28 -7.55 10.27 2.14
CA PHE A 28 -6.97 9.39 1.12
C PHE A 28 -7.71 8.05 1.02
N ALA A 29 -7.96 7.38 2.15
CA ALA A 29 -8.69 6.11 2.17
C ALA A 29 -10.10 6.21 1.56
N LYS A 30 -10.79 7.33 1.76
CA LYS A 30 -12.10 7.62 1.16
C LYS A 30 -12.02 7.87 -0.34
N ALA A 31 -10.95 8.49 -0.82
CA ALA A 31 -10.74 8.81 -2.23
C ALA A 31 -10.15 7.62 -3.04
N LEU A 32 -9.63 6.60 -2.36
CA LEU A 32 -8.97 5.47 -3.01
C LEU A 32 -9.88 4.73 -4.02
N PRO A 33 -11.15 4.39 -3.72
CA PRO A 33 -12.02 3.74 -4.70
C PRO A 33 -12.17 4.56 -5.99
N ASP A 34 -12.45 5.86 -5.86
CA ASP A 34 -12.58 6.77 -7.01
C ASP A 34 -11.26 6.87 -7.79
N LEU A 35 -10.12 6.86 -7.10
CA LEU A 35 -8.81 6.90 -7.75
C LEU A 35 -8.55 5.62 -8.58
N LEU A 36 -8.94 4.45 -8.07
CA LEU A 36 -8.82 3.20 -8.80
C LEU A 36 -9.75 3.19 -10.03
N GLU A 37 -11.01 3.59 -9.85
CA GLU A 37 -12.00 3.70 -10.93
C GLU A 37 -11.51 4.62 -12.06
N ASN A 38 -11.02 5.83 -11.71
CA ASN A 38 -10.52 6.80 -12.67
C ASN A 38 -9.29 6.32 -13.46
N ASN A 39 -8.60 5.28 -12.97
CA ASN A 39 -7.46 4.65 -13.64
C ASN A 39 -7.82 3.28 -14.22
N ASN A 40 -9.11 2.92 -14.27
CA ASN A 40 -9.62 1.64 -14.75
C ASN A 40 -8.99 0.43 -14.04
N ILE A 41 -8.80 0.56 -12.72
CA ILE A 41 -8.27 -0.49 -11.84
C ILE A 41 -9.42 -1.06 -11.02
N HIS A 42 -9.60 -2.37 -11.13
CA HIS A 42 -10.68 -3.12 -10.49
C HIS A 42 -10.09 -4.37 -9.84
N PRO A 43 -9.51 -4.27 -8.64
CA PRO A 43 -8.85 -5.41 -8.00
C PRO A 43 -9.86 -6.49 -7.63
N ASP A 44 -9.62 -7.73 -8.04
CA ASP A 44 -10.42 -8.89 -7.63
C ASP A 44 -10.16 -9.23 -6.16
N VAL A 45 -8.90 -9.04 -5.74
CA VAL A 45 -8.40 -9.36 -4.40
C VAL A 45 -7.60 -8.18 -3.87
N VAL A 46 -7.80 -7.88 -2.59
CA VAL A 46 -7.08 -6.87 -1.84
C VAL A 46 -6.37 -7.51 -0.66
N PHE A 47 -5.05 -7.49 -0.69
CA PHE A 47 -4.21 -7.86 0.43
C PHE A 47 -3.90 -6.65 1.30
N TYR A 48 -3.96 -6.80 2.62
CA TYR A 48 -3.57 -5.75 3.54
C TYR A 48 -2.72 -6.28 4.70
N ASP A 49 -1.65 -5.55 5.03
CA ASP A 49 -0.82 -5.85 6.18
C ASP A 49 -1.63 -5.72 7.47
N SER A 50 -1.82 -6.85 8.17
CA SER A 50 -2.60 -6.97 9.40
C SER A 50 -1.74 -7.26 10.62
N SER A 51 -0.44 -7.08 10.51
CA SER A 51 0.50 -7.56 11.50
C SER A 51 0.41 -6.83 12.85
N GLU A 52 0.66 -7.53 13.95
CA GLU A 52 0.40 -7.03 15.31
C GLU A 52 1.58 -6.30 15.97
N LYS A 53 2.77 -6.25 15.35
CA LYS A 53 3.94 -5.60 15.95
C LYS A 53 3.94 -4.10 15.75
N SER A 54 2.99 -3.42 16.35
CA SER A 54 3.23 -2.03 16.74
C SER A 54 4.23 -1.97 17.90
N LYS A 55 4.93 -0.85 18.04
CA LYS A 55 5.68 -0.56 19.28
C LYS A 55 4.75 -0.45 20.51
N SER A 56 3.43 -0.38 20.29
CA SER A 56 2.40 -0.17 21.31
C SER A 56 1.69 -1.48 21.74
N GLY A 57 1.97 -2.62 21.10
CA GLY A 57 1.28 -3.89 21.35
C GLY A 57 -0.16 -3.96 20.81
N LYS A 58 -0.59 -2.94 20.05
CA LYS A 58 -1.88 -2.91 19.33
C LYS A 58 -1.74 -3.45 17.90
N PRO A 59 -2.82 -4.00 17.30
CA PRO A 59 -2.84 -4.35 15.88
C PRO A 59 -2.54 -3.13 15.00
N ILE A 60 -1.76 -3.32 13.93
CA ILE A 60 -1.58 -2.31 12.89
C ILE A 60 -2.84 -2.29 12.02
N THR A 61 -3.61 -1.20 12.06
CA THR A 61 -4.89 -1.08 11.32
C THR A 61 -4.80 -0.14 10.13
N ARG A 62 -3.75 0.69 10.02
CA ARG A 62 -3.60 1.68 8.95
C ARG A 62 -3.78 1.11 7.54
N CYS A 63 -3.26 -0.08 7.24
CA CYS A 63 -3.49 -0.68 5.92
C CYS A 63 -4.94 -1.11 5.72
N LYS A 64 -5.51 -1.81 6.71
CA LYS A 64 -6.93 -2.18 6.73
C LYS A 64 -7.84 -0.95 6.55
N GLU A 65 -7.58 0.13 7.27
CA GLU A 65 -8.34 1.38 7.17
C GLU A 65 -8.19 2.03 5.79
N THR A 66 -7.02 1.93 5.16
CA THR A 66 -6.74 2.52 3.85
C THR A 66 -7.60 1.89 2.76
N VAL A 67 -7.77 0.56 2.80
CA VAL A 67 -8.50 -0.19 1.79
C VAL A 67 -9.94 -0.49 2.20
N ALA A 68 -10.42 0.05 3.33
CA ALA A 68 -11.75 -0.26 3.86
C ALA A 68 -12.90 0.12 2.89
N GLY A 69 -12.68 1.11 2.03
CA GLY A 69 -13.65 1.52 1.00
C GLY A 69 -13.83 0.50 -0.13
N LEU A 70 -12.98 -0.52 -0.22
CA LEU A 70 -13.05 -1.58 -1.25
C LEU A 70 -13.82 -2.82 -0.78
N VAL A 71 -14.36 -2.80 0.45
CA VAL A 71 -15.16 -3.90 0.98
C VAL A 71 -16.43 -4.05 0.15
N GLY A 72 -16.65 -5.27 -0.36
CA GLY A 72 -17.81 -5.60 -1.20
C GLY A 72 -17.54 -5.51 -2.70
N SER A 73 -16.45 -4.86 -3.12
CA SER A 73 -15.98 -4.88 -4.52
C SER A 73 -14.82 -5.85 -4.76
N ALA A 74 -14.10 -6.26 -3.71
CA ALA A 74 -12.98 -7.20 -3.77
C ALA A 74 -12.97 -8.16 -2.57
N ASP A 75 -12.32 -9.31 -2.71
CA ASP A 75 -12.02 -10.20 -1.58
C ASP A 75 -10.88 -9.62 -0.72
N MET A 76 -11.14 -9.42 0.57
CA MET A 76 -10.25 -8.71 1.48
C MET A 76 -9.45 -9.70 2.33
N ILE A 77 -8.16 -9.85 2.04
CA ILE A 77 -7.31 -10.89 2.64
C ILE A 77 -6.22 -10.24 3.52
N PRO A 78 -6.22 -10.47 4.84
CA PRO A 78 -5.11 -10.04 5.69
C PRO A 78 -3.84 -10.86 5.45
N TYR A 79 -2.67 -10.24 5.56
CA TYR A 79 -1.38 -10.94 5.58
C TYR A 79 -0.47 -10.39 6.68
N LYS A 80 0.52 -11.20 7.09
CA LYS A 80 1.57 -10.80 8.07
C LYS A 80 2.85 -10.40 7.34
N PHE A 81 3.66 -9.49 7.90
CA PHE A 81 4.82 -8.92 7.20
C PHE A 81 5.74 -9.96 6.55
N ASN A 82 5.95 -11.09 7.22
CA ASN A 82 6.86 -12.17 6.84
C ASN A 82 6.15 -13.38 6.21
N ASP A 83 4.89 -13.21 5.84
CA ASP A 83 4.02 -14.25 5.27
C ASP A 83 3.45 -13.73 3.95
N THR A 84 4.35 -13.37 3.03
CA THR A 84 4.02 -12.80 1.72
C THR A 84 3.92 -13.86 0.63
N ASP A 85 4.40 -15.08 0.87
CA ASP A 85 4.38 -16.17 -0.10
C ASP A 85 2.95 -16.55 -0.54
N PRO A 86 1.94 -16.61 0.36
CA PRO A 86 0.57 -16.90 -0.04
C PRO A 86 -0.05 -15.85 -0.97
N ILE A 87 0.48 -14.63 -0.97
CA ILE A 87 -0.02 -13.53 -1.82
C ILE A 87 0.19 -13.89 -3.29
N PHE A 88 1.41 -14.29 -3.65
CA PHE A 88 1.76 -14.54 -5.05
C PHE A 88 1.11 -15.80 -5.62
N GLU A 89 0.82 -16.80 -4.78
CA GLU A 89 0.02 -17.95 -5.21
C GLU A 89 -1.43 -17.57 -5.51
N LYS A 90 -1.99 -16.61 -4.77
CA LYS A 90 -3.34 -16.10 -5.05
C LYS A 90 -3.36 -15.16 -6.25
N CYS A 91 -2.34 -14.31 -6.42
CA CYS A 91 -2.22 -13.41 -7.58
C CYS A 91 -2.31 -14.18 -8.90
N LYS A 92 -1.74 -15.40 -8.97
CA LYS A 92 -1.78 -16.27 -10.17
C LYS A 92 -3.20 -16.66 -10.61
N GLN A 93 -4.20 -16.49 -9.75
CA GLN A 93 -5.58 -16.94 -9.97
C GLN A 93 -6.53 -15.80 -10.35
N VAL A 94 -6.05 -14.55 -10.34
CA VAL A 94 -6.88 -13.36 -10.55
C VAL A 94 -6.22 -12.40 -11.53
N GLU A 95 -7.00 -11.49 -12.11
CA GLU A 95 -6.49 -10.58 -13.13
C GLU A 95 -5.76 -9.41 -12.47
N GLN A 96 -6.37 -8.84 -11.43
CA GLN A 96 -5.86 -7.67 -10.71
C GLN A 96 -5.83 -7.91 -9.20
N THR A 97 -4.70 -7.63 -8.58
CA THR A 97 -4.52 -7.68 -7.13
C THR A 97 -4.04 -6.34 -6.61
N LEU A 98 -4.63 -5.85 -5.54
CA LEU A 98 -4.14 -4.68 -4.81
C LEU A 98 -3.47 -5.13 -3.51
N ILE A 99 -2.29 -4.60 -3.22
CA ILE A 99 -1.53 -4.88 -2.01
C ILE A 99 -1.34 -3.56 -1.26
N CYS A 100 -1.99 -3.44 -0.11
CA CYS A 100 -1.66 -2.42 0.87
C CYS A 100 -0.48 -2.86 1.71
N TYR A 101 0.62 -2.09 1.64
CA TYR A 101 1.86 -2.41 2.33
C TYR A 101 2.30 -1.35 3.35
N THR A 102 3.14 -1.80 4.28
CA THR A 102 3.94 -0.95 5.16
C THR A 102 5.42 -1.01 4.74
N SER A 103 6.24 -0.05 5.18
CA SER A 103 7.68 -0.08 4.89
C SER A 103 8.37 -1.33 5.43
N GLU A 104 7.82 -1.95 6.48
CA GLU A 104 8.36 -3.20 7.03
C GLU A 104 7.97 -4.40 6.17
N SER A 105 6.70 -4.51 5.74
CA SER A 105 6.28 -5.60 4.86
C SER A 105 7.00 -5.56 3.51
N LEU A 106 7.35 -4.35 3.02
CA LEU A 106 8.05 -4.19 1.73
C LEU A 106 9.35 -4.99 1.64
N LYS A 107 10.04 -5.20 2.76
CA LYS A 107 11.32 -5.92 2.81
C LYS A 107 11.19 -7.40 2.46
N TYR A 108 9.98 -7.95 2.52
CA TYR A 108 9.69 -9.37 2.28
C TYR A 108 9.10 -9.62 0.89
N PHE A 109 8.66 -8.58 0.18
CA PHE A 109 8.22 -8.73 -1.19
C PHE A 109 9.42 -8.87 -2.15
N PRO A 110 9.26 -9.61 -3.26
CA PRO A 110 10.22 -9.62 -4.35
C PRO A 110 10.50 -8.20 -4.85
N LYS A 111 11.72 -7.99 -5.34
CA LYS A 111 12.07 -6.70 -5.95
C LYS A 111 11.23 -6.48 -7.22
N ILE A 112 10.76 -5.26 -7.39
CA ILE A 112 10.11 -4.82 -8.62
C ILE A 112 11.19 -4.36 -9.60
N GLU A 113 11.34 -5.05 -10.73
CA GLU A 113 12.25 -4.69 -11.81
C GLU A 113 11.77 -3.47 -12.59
N GLY A 114 12.71 -2.76 -13.23
CA GLY A 114 12.44 -1.53 -13.97
C GLY A 114 12.05 -0.34 -13.09
N SER A 115 11.97 -0.56 -11.78
CA SER A 115 11.48 0.42 -10.85
C SER A 115 12.60 1.23 -10.21
N ASP A 116 12.41 2.55 -10.16
CA ASP A 116 13.04 3.39 -9.15
C ASP A 116 12.33 3.19 -7.79
N CYS A 117 11.77 2.00 -7.49
CA CYS A 117 11.03 1.73 -6.26
C CYS A 117 11.86 1.97 -5.00
N ALA A 118 13.19 1.85 -5.04
CA ALA A 118 13.99 2.28 -3.89
C ALA A 118 13.90 3.80 -3.62
N LYS A 119 13.66 4.61 -4.66
CA LYS A 119 13.42 6.07 -4.57
C LYS A 119 11.96 6.41 -4.29
N HIS A 120 11.01 5.64 -4.86
CA HIS A 120 9.57 5.87 -4.72
C HIS A 120 8.93 5.15 -3.54
N MET A 121 9.51 4.04 -3.05
CA MET A 121 9.10 3.27 -1.87
C MET A 121 9.98 3.48 -0.63
N GLY A 122 11.07 4.26 -0.77
CA GLY A 122 11.91 4.71 0.34
C GLY A 122 11.44 6.01 1.00
N ASN A 123 11.58 6.12 2.33
CA ASN A 123 11.32 7.33 3.11
C ASN A 123 12.29 8.48 2.74
N LYS A 124 12.06 9.19 1.64
CA LYS A 124 12.70 10.50 1.44
C LYS A 124 11.92 11.54 2.25
N LYS A 125 12.57 12.28 3.14
CA LYS A 125 11.97 13.45 3.82
C LYS A 125 11.82 14.59 2.81
N LEU A 126 10.70 15.32 2.83
CA LEU A 126 10.61 16.62 2.16
C LEU A 126 11.50 17.62 2.93
N PRO A 127 12.26 18.49 2.24
CA PRO A 127 12.82 19.65 2.91
C PRO A 127 11.65 20.44 3.52
N ASN A 128 11.74 20.76 4.81
CA ASN A 128 10.74 21.54 5.58
C ASN A 128 9.42 20.83 5.97
N ALA A 129 9.23 19.53 5.68
CA ALA A 129 8.12 18.80 6.29
C ALA A 129 8.39 18.57 7.79
N PRO A 130 7.38 18.73 8.68
CA PRO A 130 7.54 18.37 10.08
C PRO A 130 8.00 16.92 10.19
N LYS A 131 8.93 16.64 11.12
CA LYS A 131 9.50 15.28 11.33
C LYS A 131 8.45 14.19 11.62
N THR A 132 7.19 14.58 11.85
CA THR A 132 6.04 13.76 12.23
C THR A 132 5.32 13.11 11.05
N PHE A 133 5.53 13.56 9.81
CA PHE A 133 4.77 13.09 8.64
C PHE A 133 5.54 12.08 7.77
N THR A 134 4.86 11.01 7.35
CA THR A 134 5.33 10.08 6.31
C THR A 134 5.15 10.70 4.91
N ASN A 135 5.96 11.71 4.58
CA ASN A 135 5.56 12.74 3.61
C ASN A 135 5.99 12.60 2.13
N LYS A 136 6.24 11.41 1.58
CA LYS A 136 6.61 11.28 0.14
C LYS A 136 6.09 10.09 -0.63
N LEU A 137 5.33 9.24 0.05
CA LEU A 137 5.09 7.88 -0.43
C LEU A 137 3.61 7.56 -0.57
N TYR A 138 2.76 8.41 -0.01
CA TYR A 138 1.38 8.55 -0.46
C TYR A 138 1.31 8.87 -1.92
N THR A 139 2.25 9.69 -2.40
CA THR A 139 2.14 10.42 -3.67
C THR A 139 1.93 9.52 -4.88
N TYR A 140 2.28 8.23 -4.82
CA TYR A 140 2.14 7.31 -5.93
C TYR A 140 1.64 5.92 -5.52
N MET A 141 0.69 5.38 -6.29
CA MET A 141 0.49 3.93 -6.40
C MET A 141 1.38 3.40 -7.52
N ILE A 142 1.89 2.20 -7.36
CA ILE A 142 2.72 1.55 -8.37
C ILE A 142 1.88 0.46 -9.02
N VAL A 143 1.83 0.44 -10.33
CA VAL A 143 1.21 -0.65 -11.08
C VAL A 143 2.33 -1.48 -11.67
N SER A 144 2.27 -2.77 -11.45
CA SER A 144 3.25 -3.73 -11.93
C SER A 144 2.57 -4.92 -12.61
N GLU A 145 3.30 -5.57 -13.50
CA GLU A 145 2.95 -6.88 -14.01
C GLU A 145 3.75 -7.96 -13.25
N TYR A 146 3.11 -9.07 -12.92
CA TYR A 146 3.77 -10.29 -12.46
C TYR A 146 3.52 -11.41 -13.46
N ASP A 147 4.60 -12.03 -13.94
CA ASP A 147 4.58 -13.13 -14.92
C ASP A 147 4.60 -14.52 -14.27
N GLY A 148 4.63 -14.58 -12.93
CA GLY A 148 4.79 -15.81 -12.15
C GLY A 148 6.22 -16.02 -11.62
N SER A 149 7.18 -15.18 -12.02
CA SER A 149 8.57 -15.21 -11.56
C SER A 149 9.13 -13.81 -11.25
N VAL A 150 8.82 -12.83 -12.09
CA VAL A 150 9.36 -11.47 -12.04
C VAL A 150 8.22 -10.46 -11.93
N ILE A 151 8.42 -9.45 -11.08
CA ILE A 151 7.51 -8.31 -10.95
C ILE A 151 8.15 -7.14 -11.68
N THR A 152 7.49 -6.60 -12.70
CA THR A 152 7.99 -5.47 -13.50
C THR A 152 7.07 -4.27 -13.33
N GLN A 153 7.62 -3.11 -12.98
CA GLN A 153 6.83 -1.88 -12.92
C GLN A 153 6.38 -1.48 -14.32
N ILE A 154 5.08 -1.21 -14.50
CA ILE A 154 4.51 -0.75 -15.78
C ILE A 154 4.11 0.73 -15.73
N SER A 155 3.65 1.24 -14.58
CA SER A 155 3.27 2.64 -14.43
C SER A 155 3.23 3.09 -12.97
N THR A 156 3.06 4.40 -12.76
CA THR A 156 2.79 5.01 -11.45
C THR A 156 1.61 5.95 -11.56
N ILE A 157 0.72 5.90 -10.57
CA ILE A 157 -0.47 6.75 -10.49
C ILE A 157 -0.26 7.75 -9.37
N ALA A 158 -0.30 9.05 -9.68
CA ALA A 158 -0.22 10.09 -8.66
C ALA A 158 -1.50 10.13 -7.82
N THR A 159 -1.38 10.20 -6.50
CA THR A 159 -2.51 10.12 -5.56
C THR A 159 -2.94 11.47 -4.98
N GLY A 160 -2.25 12.57 -5.32
CA GLY A 160 -2.71 13.93 -5.02
C GLY A 160 -1.85 14.77 -4.07
N ASP A 161 -0.98 14.19 -3.23
CA ASP A 161 -0.11 14.96 -2.30
C ASP A 161 1.15 15.57 -2.95
N GLY A 162 1.20 15.61 -4.29
CA GLY A 162 2.38 15.97 -5.09
C GLY A 162 2.35 17.38 -5.69
N LYS A 163 1.75 18.35 -5.00
CA LYS A 163 1.84 19.77 -5.39
C LYS A 163 2.70 20.56 -4.41
#